data_AF-U1LQ62-F1
#
_entry.id   AF-U1LQ62-F1
#
_cell.length_a   1.000
_cell.length_b   1.000
_cell.length_c   1.000
_cell.angle_alpha   90.00
_cell.angle_beta   90.00
_cell.angle_gamma   90.00
#
_symmetry.space_group_name_H-M   'P 1'
#
loop_
_entity.id
_entity.type
_entity.pdbx_description
1 polymer ?
#
loop_
_entity_poly.entity_id
_entity_poly.type
_entity_poly.pdbx_seq_one_letter_code
_entity_poly.pdbx_strand_id
1 'polypeptide(L)'
;MRLISARDRDPADPYFTRVLTVPNAFTIARLLLLVPVCWLIIDGAPGSWTPVVLLAVWAATDWIDGVLARALDQTSRLGEVMDPIADRIGIVGVTLALAIGGAVDWWILAVIFAVDVLSVISAGKAARDGSIHVSWLGKVRTAVLLTAIVVVLLGHTVLPEATALGMTLMLVGVGLHVIAGIDYFLQARRLRRVQTGRPTSRQAEEAR
;
A
#
# COMPACT_ATOMS: atom_id res chain seq x y z
N MET A 1 -16.83 13.29 11.71
CA MET A 1 -15.79 12.88 12.67
C MET A 1 -14.46 13.37 12.13
N ARG A 2 -13.86 14.40 12.74
CA ARG A 2 -12.61 15.02 12.27
C ARG A 2 -11.44 14.10 12.61
N LEU A 3 -10.57 13.90 11.63
CA LEU A 3 -9.32 13.16 11.76
C LEU A 3 -8.39 13.94 12.70
N ILE A 4 -7.93 13.31 13.78
CA ILE A 4 -6.77 13.79 14.54
C ILE A 4 -5.60 12.97 13.99
N SER A 5 -4.79 13.58 13.13
CA SER A 5 -3.52 12.99 12.69
C SER A 5 -2.60 12.83 13.90
N ALA A 6 -1.60 11.95 13.88
CA ALA A 6 -0.56 12.00 14.90
C ALA A 6 0.07 13.41 15.00
N ARG A 7 0.10 14.19 13.91
CA ARG A 7 0.52 15.61 13.93
C ARG A 7 -0.34 16.53 14.82
N ASP A 8 -1.58 16.13 15.10
CA ASP A 8 -2.54 16.90 15.90
C ASP A 8 -2.60 16.41 17.36
N ARG A 9 -1.84 15.35 17.71
CA ARG A 9 -1.74 14.87 19.10
C ARG A 9 -0.69 15.63 19.87
N ASP A 10 -0.98 15.85 21.15
CA ASP A 10 -0.03 16.40 22.11
C ASP A 10 1.23 15.51 22.14
N PRO A 11 2.44 16.06 21.91
CA PRO A 11 3.70 15.34 22.07
C PRO A 11 3.87 14.67 23.44
N ALA A 12 3.12 15.09 24.46
CA ALA A 12 3.06 14.49 25.78
C ALA A 12 2.21 13.21 25.88
N ASP A 13 1.47 12.82 24.83
CA ASP A 13 0.72 11.56 24.80
C ASP A 13 1.68 10.36 24.91
N PRO A 14 1.53 9.48 25.93
CA PRO A 14 2.39 8.32 26.12
C PRO A 14 2.38 7.30 24.96
N TYR A 15 1.41 7.37 24.05
CA TYR A 15 1.37 6.54 22.84
C TYR A 15 2.11 7.17 21.64
N PHE A 16 2.44 8.47 21.69
CA PHE A 16 3.10 9.20 20.60
C PHE A 16 4.53 8.67 20.31
N THR A 17 5.24 8.25 21.36
CA THR A 17 6.62 7.73 21.30
C THR A 17 6.74 6.22 21.49
N ARG A 18 5.64 5.51 21.78
CA ARG A 18 5.68 4.05 21.97
C ARG A 18 5.84 3.33 20.63
N VAL A 19 6.93 2.58 20.54
CA VAL A 19 7.24 1.68 19.41
C VAL A 19 6.30 0.47 19.39
N LEU A 20 5.89 -0.01 20.58
CA LEU A 20 4.96 -1.13 20.78
C LEU A 20 3.55 -0.61 21.05
N THR A 21 2.82 -0.29 19.98
CA THR A 21 1.36 -0.14 20.00
C THR A 21 0.71 -1.37 19.39
N VAL A 22 -0.57 -1.62 19.70
CA VAL A 22 -1.31 -2.74 19.10
C VAL A 22 -1.26 -2.68 17.56
N PRO A 23 -1.48 -1.52 16.90
CA PRO A 23 -1.35 -1.41 15.44
C PRO A 23 0.03 -1.79 14.92
N ASN A 24 1.11 -1.30 15.54
CA ASN A 24 2.48 -1.63 15.09
C ASN A 24 2.78 -3.13 15.22
N ALA A 25 2.23 -3.80 16.24
CA ALA A 25 2.37 -5.25 16.38
C ALA A 25 1.71 -6.02 15.23
N PHE A 26 0.55 -5.54 14.74
CA PHE A 26 -0.09 -6.11 13.54
C PHE A 26 0.74 -5.87 12.28
N THR A 27 1.29 -4.67 12.08
CA THR A 27 2.17 -4.38 10.94
C THR A 27 3.41 -5.28 10.93
N ILE A 28 4.05 -5.49 12.09
CA ILE A 28 5.19 -6.41 12.23
C ILE A 28 4.75 -7.86 11.98
N ALA A 29 3.64 -8.30 12.57
CA ALA A 29 3.11 -9.64 12.36
C ALA A 29 2.79 -9.90 10.88
N ARG A 30 2.24 -8.91 10.16
CA ARG A 30 1.98 -8.99 8.72
C ARG A 30 3.27 -9.19 7.93
N LEU A 31 4.33 -8.44 8.26
CA LEU A 31 5.63 -8.57 7.60
C LEU A 31 6.28 -9.93 7.89
N LEU A 32 6.15 -10.46 9.12
CA LEU A 32 6.64 -11.80 9.46
C LEU A 32 5.84 -12.90 8.75
N LEU A 33 4.51 -12.75 8.69
CA LEU A 33 3.62 -13.70 8.02
C LEU A 33 3.79 -13.70 6.50
N LEU A 34 4.26 -12.60 5.91
CA LEU A 34 4.56 -12.51 4.48
C LEU A 34 5.58 -13.57 4.03
N VAL A 35 6.58 -13.89 4.85
CA VAL A 35 7.64 -14.86 4.51
C VAL A 35 7.07 -16.27 4.27
N PRO A 36 6.35 -16.90 5.22
CA PRO A 36 5.76 -18.22 4.98
C PRO A 36 4.67 -18.20 3.91
N VAL A 37 3.92 -17.10 3.75
CA VAL A 37 2.95 -16.95 2.66
C VAL A 37 3.64 -17.03 1.30
N CYS A 38 4.68 -16.21 1.08
CA CYS A 38 5.42 -16.22 -0.17
C CYS A 38 6.10 -17.57 -0.42
N TRP A 39 6.68 -18.18 0.62
CA TRP A 39 7.31 -19.49 0.49
C TRP A 39 6.30 -20.57 0.05
N LEU A 40 5.12 -20.65 0.66
CA LEU A 40 4.08 -21.62 0.28
C LEU A 40 3.50 -21.37 -1.11
N ILE A 41 3.41 -20.11 -1.56
CA ILE A 41 3.00 -19.77 -2.92
C ILE A 41 4.03 -20.29 -3.94
N ILE A 42 5.33 -20.11 -3.64
CA ILE A 42 6.43 -20.51 -4.53
C ILE A 42 6.62 -22.02 -4.56
N ASP A 43 6.55 -22.68 -3.40
CA ASP A 43 6.73 -24.14 -3.28
C ASP A 43 5.74 -24.89 -4.18
N GLY A 44 4.54 -24.34 -4.37
CA GLY A 44 3.55 -24.86 -5.29
C GLY A 44 2.99 -26.17 -4.76
N ALA A 45 1.86 -26.10 -4.07
CA ALA A 45 1.13 -27.26 -3.58
C ALA A 45 -0.19 -27.42 -4.38
N PRO A 46 -0.18 -28.14 -5.53
CA PRO A 46 -1.39 -28.36 -6.33
C PRO A 46 -2.51 -28.97 -5.48
N GLY A 47 -3.71 -28.40 -5.55
CA GLY A 47 -4.88 -28.83 -4.79
C GLY A 47 -4.86 -28.46 -3.30
N SER A 48 -3.84 -27.76 -2.80
CA SER A 48 -3.76 -27.37 -1.39
C SER A 48 -4.46 -26.04 -1.12
N TRP A 49 -5.37 -26.05 -0.14
CA TRP A 49 -6.01 -24.84 0.38
C TRP A 49 -5.08 -24.03 1.30
N THR A 50 -3.98 -24.61 1.80
CA THR A 50 -3.09 -23.97 2.77
C THR A 50 -2.53 -22.63 2.30
N PRO A 51 -1.89 -22.50 1.11
CA PRO A 51 -1.38 -21.20 0.65
C PRO A 51 -2.50 -20.18 0.42
N VAL A 52 -3.68 -20.63 -0.04
CA VAL A 52 -4.84 -19.77 -0.28
C VAL A 52 -5.39 -19.20 1.04
N VAL A 53 -5.60 -20.06 2.04
CA VAL A 53 -6.13 -19.65 3.35
C VAL A 53 -5.14 -18.74 4.06
N LEU A 54 -3.84 -19.07 4.04
CA LEU A 54 -2.83 -18.25 4.69
C LEU A 54 -2.71 -16.87 4.04
N LEU A 55 -2.76 -16.82 2.70
CA LEU A 55 -2.77 -15.57 1.96
C LEU A 55 -4.03 -14.74 2.24
N ALA A 56 -5.20 -15.38 2.31
CA ALA A 56 -6.45 -14.69 2.64
C ALA A 56 -6.43 -14.11 4.06
N VAL A 57 -5.90 -14.85 5.03
CA VAL A 57 -5.68 -14.35 6.40
C VAL A 57 -4.72 -13.18 6.39
N TRP A 58 -3.58 -13.29 5.70
CA TRP A 58 -2.61 -12.21 5.56
C TRP A 58 -3.24 -10.95 4.95
N ALA A 59 -3.99 -11.07 3.86
CA ALA A 59 -4.69 -9.95 3.22
C ALA A 59 -5.76 -9.34 4.14
N ALA A 60 -6.47 -10.16 4.92
CA ALA A 60 -7.47 -9.67 5.88
C ALA A 60 -6.84 -8.90 7.05
N THR A 61 -5.59 -9.17 7.43
CA THR A 61 -4.92 -8.43 8.50
C THR A 61 -4.80 -6.93 8.22
N ASP A 62 -4.80 -6.51 6.94
CA ASP A 62 -4.78 -5.10 6.47
C ASP A 62 -6.07 -4.33 6.74
N TRP A 63 -7.18 -5.06 6.85
CA TRP A 63 -8.42 -4.41 7.23
C TRP A 63 -8.56 -4.33 8.76
N ILE A 64 -8.12 -5.38 9.44
CA ILE A 64 -8.30 -5.52 10.89
C ILE A 64 -7.51 -4.45 11.64
N ASP A 65 -6.23 -4.24 11.33
CA ASP A 65 -5.41 -3.21 11.97
C ASP A 65 -5.96 -1.80 11.74
N GLY A 66 -6.44 -1.50 10.53
CA GLY A 66 -7.03 -0.22 10.19
C GLY A 66 -8.32 0.04 10.95
N VAL A 67 -9.14 -0.99 11.19
CA VAL A 67 -10.35 -0.88 12.04
C VAL A 67 -9.96 -0.74 13.50
N LEU A 68 -9.00 -1.54 13.99
CA LEU A 68 -8.60 -1.56 15.39
C LEU A 68 -7.90 -0.26 15.80
N ALA A 69 -7.03 0.28 14.95
CA ALA A 69 -6.37 1.57 15.18
C ALA A 69 -7.39 2.72 15.28
N ARG A 70 -8.46 2.67 14.48
CA ARG A 70 -9.58 3.63 14.55
C ARG A 70 -10.43 3.47 15.80
N ALA A 71 -10.63 2.24 16.26
CA ALA A 71 -11.43 1.93 17.43
C ALA A 71 -10.70 2.24 18.76
N LEU A 72 -9.37 2.07 18.77
CA LEU A 72 -8.54 2.21 19.97
C LEU A 72 -7.92 3.61 20.13
N ASP A 73 -8.00 4.47 19.12
CA ASP A 73 -7.34 5.79 19.10
C ASP A 73 -5.85 5.65 19.49
N GLN A 74 -5.14 4.71 18.86
CA GLN A 74 -3.74 4.38 19.13
C GLN A 74 -2.85 4.59 17.88
N THR A 75 -2.91 5.77 17.26
CA THR A 75 -2.04 6.10 16.14
C THR A 75 -0.65 6.52 16.63
N SER A 76 0.40 5.92 16.06
CA SER A 76 1.80 6.27 16.38
C SER A 76 2.49 6.87 15.15
N ARG A 77 3.44 7.79 15.36
CA ARG A 77 4.21 8.41 14.25
C ARG A 77 5.05 7.39 13.48
N LEU A 78 5.52 6.35 14.17
CA LEU A 78 6.23 5.24 13.54
C LEU A 78 5.29 4.42 12.66
N GLY A 79 4.09 4.09 13.17
CA GLY A 79 3.05 3.39 12.41
C GLY A 79 2.64 4.14 11.14
N GLU A 80 2.41 5.46 11.24
CA GLU A 80 2.06 6.30 10.07
C GLU A 80 3.08 6.22 8.92
N VAL A 81 4.36 5.94 9.22
CA VAL A 81 5.41 5.78 8.21
C VAL A 81 5.60 4.30 7.81
N MET A 82 5.46 3.38 8.76
CA MET A 82 5.67 1.95 8.53
C MET A 82 4.53 1.31 7.75
N ASP A 83 3.27 1.72 7.98
CA ASP A 83 2.12 1.09 7.34
C ASP A 83 2.16 1.23 5.81
N PRO A 84 2.39 2.43 5.21
CA PRO A 84 2.48 2.55 3.76
C PRO A 84 3.67 1.81 3.14
N ILE A 85 4.73 1.55 3.91
CA ILE A 85 5.90 0.78 3.47
C ILE A 85 5.57 -0.72 3.51
N ALA A 86 5.01 -1.19 4.63
CA ALA A 86 4.62 -2.58 4.80
C ALA A 86 3.59 -3.02 3.76
N ASP A 87 2.62 -2.16 3.43
CA ASP A 87 1.61 -2.44 2.42
C ASP A 87 2.21 -2.63 1.03
N ARG A 88 3.15 -1.76 0.63
CA ARG A 88 3.85 -1.85 -0.66
C ARG A 88 4.73 -3.09 -0.73
N ILE A 89 5.48 -3.37 0.32
CA ILE A 89 6.31 -4.59 0.43
C ILE A 89 5.42 -5.83 0.34
N GLY A 90 4.26 -5.80 0.99
CA GLY A 90 3.28 -6.88 0.96
C GLY A 90 2.77 -7.18 -0.45
N ILE A 91 2.19 -6.18 -1.13
CA ILE A 91 1.62 -6.36 -2.48
C ILE A 91 2.70 -6.79 -3.48
N VAL A 92 3.85 -6.12 -3.48
CA VAL A 92 4.96 -6.47 -4.37
C VAL A 92 5.50 -7.86 -4.05
N GLY A 93 5.68 -8.19 -2.78
CA GLY A 93 6.21 -9.47 -2.32
C GLY A 93 5.31 -10.64 -2.70
N VAL A 94 4.00 -10.54 -2.46
CA VAL A 94 3.06 -11.60 -2.83
C VAL A 94 2.94 -11.70 -4.35
N THR A 95 2.89 -10.59 -5.08
CA THR A 95 2.82 -10.62 -6.55
C THR A 95 4.09 -11.22 -7.15
N LEU A 96 5.26 -10.96 -6.55
CA LEU A 96 6.52 -11.60 -6.93
C LEU A 96 6.47 -13.11 -6.69
N ALA A 97 5.95 -13.55 -5.53
CA ALA A 97 5.79 -14.97 -5.25
C ALA A 97 4.85 -15.64 -6.26
N LEU A 98 3.74 -15.00 -6.62
CA LEU A 98 2.83 -15.47 -7.66
C LEU A 98 3.51 -15.54 -9.04
N ALA A 99 4.35 -14.57 -9.38
CA ALA A 99 5.08 -14.57 -10.65
C ALA A 99 6.10 -15.70 -10.74
N ILE A 100 6.83 -15.94 -9.64
CA ILE A 100 7.76 -17.08 -9.52
C ILE A 100 7.00 -18.41 -9.60
N GLY A 101 5.85 -18.52 -8.91
CA GLY A 101 4.98 -19.70 -8.94
C GLY A 101 4.20 -19.89 -10.25
N GLY A 102 4.38 -19.01 -11.24
CA GLY A 102 3.73 -19.08 -12.55
C GLY A 102 2.23 -18.74 -12.54
N ALA A 103 1.71 -18.18 -11.46
CA ALA A 103 0.30 -17.80 -11.33
C ALA A 103 -0.01 -16.45 -11.99
N VAL A 104 1.00 -15.60 -12.21
CA VAL A 104 0.89 -14.32 -12.93
C VAL A 104 2.11 -14.07 -13.80
N ASP A 105 1.96 -13.26 -14.84
CA ASP A 105 3.08 -12.85 -15.67
C ASP A 105 3.97 -11.80 -14.99
N TRP A 106 5.26 -11.84 -15.28
CA TRP A 106 6.26 -10.88 -14.77
C TRP A 106 5.97 -9.41 -15.09
N TRP A 107 5.26 -9.13 -16.18
CA TRP A 107 4.94 -7.75 -16.54
C TRP A 107 3.96 -7.10 -15.54
N ILE A 108 3.08 -7.88 -14.90
CA ILE A 108 2.16 -7.38 -13.86
C ILE A 108 2.95 -6.88 -12.66
N LEU A 109 3.91 -7.67 -12.19
CA LEU A 109 4.84 -7.28 -11.12
C LEU A 109 5.62 -6.02 -11.51
N ALA A 110 6.15 -5.96 -12.73
CA ALA A 110 6.94 -4.82 -13.20
C ALA A 110 6.12 -3.52 -13.19
N VAL A 111 4.85 -3.56 -13.62
CA VAL A 111 3.97 -2.39 -13.61
C VAL A 111 3.66 -1.94 -12.19
N ILE A 112 3.27 -2.85 -11.29
CA ILE A 112 2.98 -2.52 -9.89
C ILE A 112 4.21 -1.89 -9.23
N PHE A 113 5.37 -2.54 -9.37
CA PHE A 113 6.62 -2.04 -8.80
C PHE A 113 7.01 -0.66 -9.34
N ALA A 114 6.94 -0.46 -10.66
CA ALA A 114 7.28 0.82 -11.30
C ALA A 114 6.38 1.96 -10.80
N VAL A 115 5.07 1.72 -10.69
CA VAL A 115 4.12 2.72 -10.20
C VAL A 115 4.35 3.04 -8.73
N ASP A 116 4.63 2.04 -7.89
CA ASP A 116 4.92 2.28 -6.48
C ASP A 116 6.20 3.10 -6.33
N VAL A 117 7.28 2.77 -7.05
CA VAL A 117 8.53 3.56 -7.06
C VAL A 117 8.28 5.00 -7.51
N LEU A 118 7.55 5.20 -8.60
CA LEU A 118 7.18 6.54 -9.08
C LEU A 118 6.38 7.32 -8.03
N SER A 119 5.47 6.64 -7.34
CA SER A 119 4.65 7.23 -6.29
C SER A 119 5.48 7.62 -5.07
N VAL A 120 6.46 6.81 -4.65
CA VAL A 120 7.40 7.16 -3.56
C VAL A 120 8.23 8.38 -3.94
N ILE A 121 8.81 8.39 -5.14
CA ILE A 121 9.65 9.50 -5.61
C ILE A 121 8.83 10.80 -5.68
N SER A 122 7.59 10.71 -6.15
CA SER A 122 6.67 11.85 -6.25
C SER A 122 6.25 12.35 -4.86
N ALA A 123 5.98 11.44 -3.92
CA ALA A 123 5.60 11.77 -2.55
C ALA A 123 6.76 12.39 -1.75
N GLY A 124 7.97 11.83 -1.83
CA GLY A 124 9.16 12.40 -1.15
C GLY A 124 9.51 13.81 -1.65
N LYS A 125 9.19 14.11 -2.91
CA LYS A 125 9.30 15.45 -3.48
C LYS A 125 8.19 16.39 -2.98
N ALA A 126 6.94 15.93 -2.93
CA ALA A 126 5.79 16.74 -2.52
C ALA A 126 5.66 16.92 -1.00
N ALA A 127 6.21 16.02 -0.17
CA ALA A 127 6.24 16.16 1.29
C ALA A 127 7.04 17.39 1.77
N ARG A 128 7.91 17.94 0.92
CA ARG A 128 8.57 19.24 1.14
C ARG A 128 7.66 20.45 0.86
N ASP A 129 6.55 20.24 0.14
CA ASP A 129 5.83 21.27 -0.60
C ASP A 129 4.34 21.47 -0.19
N GLY A 130 3.78 20.59 0.66
CA GLY A 130 2.41 20.71 1.19
C GLY A 130 1.56 19.46 0.98
N SER A 131 0.65 19.21 1.92
CA SER A 131 -0.05 17.93 2.15
C SER A 131 -0.67 17.28 0.91
N ILE A 132 -0.28 16.05 0.64
CA ILE A 132 -0.88 15.21 -0.41
C ILE A 132 -2.23 14.70 0.11
N HIS A 133 -3.30 14.90 -0.66
CA HIS A 133 -4.63 14.43 -0.31
C HIS A 133 -4.75 12.94 -0.65
N VAL A 134 -5.12 12.11 0.33
CA VAL A 134 -5.35 10.68 0.11
C VAL A 134 -6.67 10.53 -0.66
N SER A 135 -6.59 10.10 -1.93
CA SER A 135 -7.78 9.90 -2.76
C SER A 135 -8.50 8.59 -2.40
N TRP A 136 -9.83 8.60 -2.45
CA TRP A 136 -10.68 7.41 -2.28
C TRP A 136 -10.28 6.28 -3.24
N LEU A 137 -9.76 6.65 -4.41
CA LEU A 137 -9.23 5.77 -5.43
C LEU A 137 -8.13 4.85 -4.89
N GLY A 138 -7.27 5.33 -4.00
CA GLY A 138 -6.22 4.53 -3.38
C GLY A 138 -6.76 3.36 -2.56
N LYS A 139 -7.86 3.55 -1.82
CA LYS A 139 -8.49 2.48 -1.02
C LYS A 139 -9.11 1.42 -1.90
N VAL A 140 -9.83 1.84 -2.94
CA VAL A 140 -10.47 0.92 -3.89
C VAL A 140 -9.41 0.11 -4.64
N ARG A 141 -8.30 0.73 -5.07
CA ARG A 141 -7.19 0.03 -5.75
C ARG A 141 -6.67 -1.13 -4.89
N THR A 142 -6.42 -0.87 -3.60
CA THR A 142 -5.80 -1.83 -2.70
C THR A 142 -6.74 -3.00 -2.42
N ALA A 143 -8.02 -2.72 -2.17
CA ALA A 143 -9.02 -3.75 -1.99
C ALA A 143 -9.15 -4.67 -3.22
N VAL A 144 -9.18 -4.08 -4.43
CA VAL A 144 -9.25 -4.86 -5.68
C VAL A 144 -7.99 -5.70 -5.89
N LEU A 145 -6.79 -5.14 -5.68
CA LEU A 145 -5.54 -5.87 -5.84
C LEU A 145 -5.39 -7.03 -4.86
N LEU A 146 -5.67 -6.81 -3.57
CA LEU A 146 -5.61 -7.88 -2.56
C LEU A 146 -6.62 -8.99 -2.87
N THR A 147 -7.83 -8.63 -3.27
CA THR A 147 -8.84 -9.60 -3.69
C THR A 147 -8.38 -10.37 -4.93
N ALA A 148 -7.84 -9.67 -5.94
CA ALA A 148 -7.31 -10.29 -7.14
C ALA A 148 -6.21 -11.30 -6.84
N ILE A 149 -5.24 -10.93 -6.00
CA ILE A 149 -4.12 -11.77 -5.57
C ILE A 149 -4.61 -13.09 -4.94
N VAL A 150 -5.61 -13.02 -4.04
CA VAL A 150 -6.21 -14.21 -3.42
C VAL A 150 -6.93 -15.08 -4.45
N VAL A 151 -7.75 -14.48 -5.32
CA VAL A 151 -8.54 -15.22 -6.32
C VAL A 151 -7.67 -15.81 -7.42
N VAL A 152 -6.59 -15.14 -7.82
CA VAL A 152 -5.58 -15.68 -8.75
C VAL A 152 -4.94 -16.93 -8.15
N LEU A 153 -4.50 -16.87 -6.89
CA LEU A 153 -3.90 -18.04 -6.25
C LEU A 153 -4.92 -19.18 -6.13
N LEU A 154 -6.17 -18.87 -5.75
CA LEU A 154 -7.25 -19.85 -5.68
C LEU A 154 -7.46 -20.54 -7.04
N GLY A 155 -7.51 -19.76 -8.12
CA GLY A 155 -7.60 -20.23 -9.50
C GLY A 155 -6.47 -21.16 -9.90
N HIS A 156 -5.24 -20.75 -9.56
CA HIS A 156 -4.01 -21.46 -9.91
C HIS A 156 -3.83 -22.78 -9.14
N THR A 157 -4.34 -22.86 -7.90
CA THR A 157 -4.01 -23.95 -6.99
C THR A 157 -5.14 -24.94 -6.78
N VAL A 158 -6.37 -24.47 -6.61
CA VAL A 158 -7.48 -25.26 -6.05
C VAL A 158 -8.71 -25.29 -6.94
N LEU A 159 -9.11 -24.16 -7.50
CA LEU A 159 -10.38 -23.99 -8.21
C LEU A 159 -10.13 -23.34 -9.59
N PRO A 160 -9.73 -24.11 -10.62
CA PRO A 160 -9.36 -23.58 -11.93
C PRO A 160 -10.38 -22.64 -12.57
N GLU A 161 -11.67 -22.81 -12.28
CA GLU A 161 -12.78 -21.97 -12.74
C GLU A 161 -12.65 -20.51 -12.25
N ALA A 162 -11.96 -20.27 -11.13
CA ALA A 162 -11.70 -18.92 -10.60
C ALA A 162 -10.60 -18.17 -11.36
N THR A 163 -9.81 -18.84 -12.21
CA THR A 163 -8.65 -18.24 -12.91
C THR A 163 -9.04 -17.01 -13.73
N ALA A 164 -10.12 -17.10 -14.52
CA ALA A 164 -10.57 -15.99 -15.37
C ALA A 164 -11.01 -14.78 -14.53
N LEU A 165 -11.71 -15.03 -13.42
CA LEU A 165 -12.13 -13.98 -12.50
C LEU A 165 -10.93 -13.33 -11.81
N GLY A 166 -9.99 -14.14 -11.30
CA GLY A 166 -8.77 -13.68 -10.65
C GLY A 166 -7.94 -12.79 -11.58
N MET A 167 -7.70 -13.23 -12.82
CA MET A 167 -6.98 -12.43 -13.81
C MET A 167 -7.72 -11.15 -14.19
N THR A 168 -9.04 -11.19 -14.33
CA THR A 168 -9.84 -9.99 -14.60
C THR A 168 -9.70 -8.96 -13.48
N LEU A 169 -9.85 -9.40 -12.23
CA LEU A 169 -9.65 -8.55 -11.06
C LEU A 169 -8.22 -8.02 -10.98
N MET A 170 -7.22 -8.83 -11.34
CA MET A 170 -5.82 -8.43 -11.37
C MET A 170 -5.59 -7.31 -12.38
N LEU A 171 -6.08 -7.45 -13.60
CA LEU A 171 -5.96 -6.43 -14.64
C LEU A 171 -6.68 -5.13 -14.26
N VAL A 172 -7.89 -5.22 -13.70
CA VAL A 172 -8.61 -4.05 -13.18
C VAL A 172 -7.84 -3.39 -12.04
N GLY A 173 -7.32 -4.18 -11.10
CA GLY A 173 -6.51 -3.70 -9.97
C GLY A 173 -5.23 -3.00 -10.43
N VAL A 174 -4.50 -3.56 -11.39
CA VAL A 174 -3.32 -2.96 -12.01
C VAL A 174 -3.69 -1.66 -12.73
N GLY A 175 -4.81 -1.65 -13.47
CA GLY A 175 -5.32 -0.43 -14.12
C GLY A 175 -5.60 0.69 -13.12
N LEU A 176 -6.34 0.40 -12.04
CA LEU A 176 -6.58 1.34 -10.95
C LEU A 176 -5.28 1.79 -10.27
N HIS A 177 -4.31 0.88 -10.15
CA HIS A 177 -3.01 1.15 -9.57
C HIS A 177 -2.23 2.18 -10.41
N VAL A 178 -2.21 1.99 -11.73
CA VAL A 178 -1.62 2.94 -12.69
C VAL A 178 -2.33 4.30 -12.64
N ILE A 179 -3.67 4.32 -12.64
CA ILE A 179 -4.44 5.59 -12.58
C ILE A 179 -4.10 6.35 -11.29
N ALA A 180 -4.05 5.66 -10.14
CA ALA A 180 -3.64 6.26 -8.88
C ALA A 180 -2.21 6.82 -8.95
N GLY A 181 -1.26 6.07 -9.53
CA GLY A 181 0.11 6.53 -9.73
C GLY A 181 0.21 7.80 -10.58
N ILE A 182 -0.56 7.87 -11.68
CA ILE A 182 -0.64 9.04 -12.54
C ILE A 182 -1.21 10.24 -11.78
N ASP A 183 -2.30 10.04 -11.04
CA ASP A 183 -2.91 11.10 -10.22
C ASP A 183 -1.90 11.69 -9.22
N TYR A 184 -1.19 10.83 -8.48
CA TYR A 184 -0.11 11.25 -7.58
C TYR A 184 1.00 12.03 -8.30
N PHE A 185 1.44 11.56 -9.47
CA PHE A 185 2.46 12.23 -10.26
C PHE A 185 2.01 13.61 -10.75
N LEU A 186 0.77 13.73 -11.24
CA LEU A 186 0.20 15.00 -11.70
C LEU A 186 0.03 15.99 -10.55
N GLN A 187 -0.43 15.55 -9.38
CA GLN A 187 -0.51 16.38 -8.18
C GLN A 187 0.87 16.93 -7.78
N ALA A 188 1.90 16.07 -7.77
CA ALA A 188 3.27 16.48 -7.48
C ALA A 188 3.81 17.52 -8.48
N ARG A 189 3.45 17.43 -9.78
CA ARG A 189 3.82 18.43 -10.80
C ARG A 189 3.09 19.77 -10.63
N ARG A 190 1.82 19.75 -10.25
CA ARG A 190 1.02 20.97 -10.04
C ARG A 190 1.58 21.80 -8.89
N LEU A 191 1.94 21.16 -7.77
CA LEU A 191 2.53 21.83 -6.61
C LEU A 191 3.84 22.55 -6.96
N ARG A 192 4.70 21.93 -7.78
CA ARG A 192 5.94 22.57 -8.26
C ARG A 192 5.70 23.85 -9.05
N ARG A 193 4.72 23.85 -9.96
CA ARG A 193 4.43 25.02 -10.81
C ARG A 193 3.94 26.22 -10.00
N VAL A 194 3.14 25.99 -8.97
CA VAL A 194 2.62 27.05 -8.09
C VAL A 194 3.75 27.72 -7.30
N GLN A 195 4.77 26.97 -6.88
CA GLN A 195 5.90 27.53 -6.14
C GLN A 195 6.90 28.26 -7.03
N THR A 196 7.20 27.76 -8.23
CA THR A 196 8.11 28.45 -9.18
C THR A 196 7.57 29.80 -9.66
N GLY A 197 6.26 30.06 -9.50
CA GLY A 197 5.63 31.34 -9.81
C GLY A 197 5.59 32.34 -8.65
N ARG A 198 6.01 31.96 -7.42
CA ARG A 198 6.14 32.90 -6.31
C ARG A 198 7.52 33.54 -6.34
N PRO A 199 7.64 34.89 -6.30
CA PRO A 199 8.93 35.54 -6.15
C PRO A 199 9.59 35.00 -4.89
N THR A 200 10.88 34.67 -4.99
CA THR A 200 11.65 34.33 -3.78
C THR A 200 11.68 35.53 -2.85
N SER A 201 11.73 35.31 -1.53
CA SER A 201 11.76 36.38 -0.53
C SER A 201 12.85 37.43 -0.82
N ARG A 202 13.99 37.00 -1.38
CA ARG A 202 15.04 37.90 -1.88
C ARG A 202 14.59 38.82 -3.02
N GLN A 203 13.85 38.31 -4.01
CA GLN A 203 13.36 39.12 -5.13
C GLN A 203 12.24 40.09 -4.72
N ALA A 204 11.47 39.76 -3.67
CA ALA A 204 10.48 40.66 -3.10
C ALA A 204 11.11 41.77 -2.25
N GLU A 205 12.30 41.54 -1.71
CA GLU A 205 13.07 42.48 -0.90
C GLU A 205 13.91 43.43 -1.78
N GLU A 206 14.44 42.94 -2.91
CA GLU A 206 15.14 43.75 -3.93
C GLU A 206 14.19 44.62 -4.78
N ALA A 207 12.89 44.33 -4.77
CA ALA A 207 11.86 45.08 -5.51
C ALA A 207 11.18 46.19 -4.68
N ARG A 208 11.62 46.44 -3.44
CA ARG A 208 11.19 47.54 -2.57
C ARG A 208 12.24 48.61 -2.48
#